data_AF-A0A967I6B4-F1
#
_entry.id   AF-A0A967I6B4-F1
#
_cell.length_a   1.000
_cell.length_b   1.000
_cell.length_c   1.000
_cell.angle_alpha   90.00
_cell.angle_beta   90.00
_cell.angle_gamma   90.00
#
_symmetry.space_group_name_H-M   'P 1'
#
loop_
_entity.id
_entity.type
_entity.pdbx_description
1 polymer ?
#
loop_
_entity_poly.entity_id
_entity_poly.type
_entity_poly.pdbx_seq_one_letter_code
_entity_poly.pdbx_strand_id
1 'polypeptide(L)'
;IKKLAVDQGLETIRNRIDQFGVSEPDIRTQGENRILIQLPGIKDPQRAIDLIGRTALLEFKLVDEQRSVEEALKGRVPAGDKIYYSRKVDPVTGQVRRTAYLLKDRTLLTGEYLTNAEVRID
;
A
#
# COMPACT_ATOMS: atom_id res chain seq x y z
N ILE A 1 -3.93 21.48 -7.63
CA ILE A 1 -4.12 20.02 -7.49
C ILE A 1 -3.04 19.24 -8.26
N LYS A 2 -2.87 19.39 -9.59
CA LYS A 2 -1.87 18.63 -10.36
C LYS A 2 -0.43 18.73 -9.85
N LYS A 3 0.07 19.93 -9.52
CA LYS A 3 1.43 20.14 -9.00
C LYS A 3 1.68 19.41 -7.67
N LEU A 4 0.75 19.57 -6.72
CA LEU A 4 0.78 18.86 -5.42
C LEU A 4 0.80 17.34 -5.59
N ALA A 5 0.02 16.78 -6.52
CA ALA A 5 0.00 15.34 -6.77
C ALA A 5 1.33 14.82 -7.35
N VAL A 6 1.98 15.59 -8.22
CA VAL A 6 3.30 15.25 -8.79
C VAL A 6 4.39 15.34 -7.72
N ASP A 7 4.37 16.39 -6.90
CA ASP A 7 5.34 16.59 -5.82
C ASP A 7 5.23 15.47 -4.76
N GLN A 8 4.01 15.09 -4.38
CA GLN A 8 3.76 13.97 -3.46
C GLN A 8 4.22 12.62 -4.04
N GLY A 9 3.96 12.40 -5.34
CA GLY A 9 4.45 11.23 -6.05
C GLY A 9 5.98 11.17 -6.07
N LEU A 10 6.64 12.30 -6.29
CA LEU A 10 8.09 12.42 -6.31
C LEU A 10 8.71 12.06 -4.95
N GLU A 11 8.14 12.56 -3.85
CA GLU A 11 8.58 12.25 -2.49
C GLU A 11 8.40 10.76 -2.17
N THR A 12 7.27 10.19 -2.56
CA THR A 12 7.00 8.75 -2.41
C THR A 12 8.03 7.90 -3.16
N ILE A 13 8.36 8.29 -4.39
CA ILE A 13 9.36 7.60 -5.22
C ILE A 13 10.75 7.70 -4.58
N ARG A 14 11.13 8.88 -4.09
CA ARG A 14 12.42 9.10 -3.41
C ARG A 14 12.57 8.19 -2.18
N ASN A 15 11.57 8.19 -1.29
CA ASN A 15 11.58 7.35 -0.07
C ASN A 15 11.68 5.84 -0.38
N ARG A 16 11.12 5.38 -1.51
CA ARG A 16 11.22 3.98 -1.94
C ARG A 16 12.58 3.65 -2.52
N ILE A 17 13.19 4.58 -3.24
CA ILE A 17 14.52 4.40 -3.83
C ILE A 17 15.60 4.32 -2.74
N ASP A 18 15.47 5.12 -1.68
CA ASP A 18 16.39 5.11 -0.54
C ASP A 18 16.50 3.72 0.11
N GLN A 19 15.42 2.92 0.08
CA GLN A 19 15.41 1.54 0.61
C GLN A 19 16.29 0.57 -0.17
N PHE A 20 16.68 0.90 -1.41
CA PHE A 20 17.61 0.08 -2.20
C PHE A 20 19.08 0.34 -1.88
N GLY A 21 19.39 1.34 -1.05
CA GLY A 21 20.77 1.68 -0.68
C GLY A 21 21.62 2.16 -1.86
N VAL A 22 20.98 2.73 -2.88
CA VAL A 22 21.69 3.39 -3.99
C VAL A 22 22.25 4.73 -3.52
N SER A 23 23.56 4.90 -3.65
CA SER A 23 24.21 6.18 -3.44
C SER A 23 23.87 7.07 -4.62
N GLU A 24 23.10 8.13 -4.39
CA GLU A 24 22.83 9.21 -5.36
C GLU A 24 21.86 8.89 -6.53
N PRO A 25 20.58 8.62 -6.25
CA PRO A 25 19.56 8.55 -7.30
C PRO A 25 19.25 9.94 -7.90
N ASP A 26 19.14 10.03 -9.24
CA ASP A 26 18.66 11.23 -9.93
C ASP A 26 17.18 11.07 -10.31
N ILE A 27 16.33 11.90 -9.73
CA ILE A 27 14.87 11.85 -9.90
C ILE A 27 14.39 13.25 -10.31
N ARG A 28 13.90 13.38 -11.55
CA ARG A 28 13.46 14.67 -12.12
C ARG A 28 12.14 14.53 -12.84
N THR A 29 11.32 15.57 -12.80
CA THR A 29 10.10 15.64 -13.61
C THR A 29 10.48 15.91 -15.07
N GLN A 30 9.78 15.26 -16.01
CA GLN A 30 10.01 15.39 -17.44
C GLN A 30 8.71 15.80 -18.15
N GLY A 31 8.54 17.10 -18.37
CA GLY A 31 7.27 17.66 -18.84
C GLY A 31 6.21 17.63 -17.75
N GLU A 32 4.93 17.47 -18.13
CA GLU A 32 3.83 17.63 -17.17
C GLU A 32 3.48 16.35 -16.39
N ASN A 33 3.68 15.17 -16.97
CA ASN A 33 3.14 13.89 -16.45
C ASN A 33 4.16 12.74 -16.43
N ARG A 34 5.47 13.02 -16.50
CA ARG A 34 6.50 11.97 -16.49
C ARG A 34 7.56 12.29 -15.45
N ILE A 35 8.19 11.25 -14.94
CA ILE A 35 9.32 11.32 -14.00
C ILE A 35 10.44 10.47 -14.59
N LEU A 36 11.60 11.09 -14.79
CA LEU A 36 12.84 10.45 -15.16
C LEU A 36 13.56 10.00 -13.89
N ILE A 37 13.93 8.73 -13.82
CA ILE A 37 14.60 8.11 -12.67
C ILE A 37 15.88 7.44 -13.16
N GLN A 38 17.01 7.75 -12.54
CA GLN A 38 18.30 7.12 -12.79
C GLN A 38 18.86 6.55 -11.48
N LEU A 39 19.12 5.25 -11.47
CA LEU A 39 19.58 4.49 -10.30
C LEU A 39 20.94 3.85 -10.61
N PRO A 40 22.07 4.55 -10.39
CA PRO A 40 23.39 4.00 -10.69
C PRO A 40 23.69 2.79 -9.79
N GLY A 41 24.31 1.75 -10.36
CA GLY A 41 24.77 0.58 -9.60
C GLY A 41 23.66 -0.36 -9.10
N ILE A 42 22.41 -0.20 -9.56
CA ILE A 42 21.32 -1.09 -9.15
C ILE A 42 21.50 -2.51 -9.71
N LYS A 43 21.44 -3.51 -8.82
CA LYS A 43 21.61 -4.94 -9.18
C LYS A 43 20.36 -5.56 -9.79
N ASP A 44 19.18 -5.13 -9.35
CA ASP A 44 17.89 -5.65 -9.79
C ASP A 44 16.94 -4.49 -10.19
N PRO A 45 16.99 -4.06 -11.45
CA PRO A 45 16.11 -3.02 -11.97
C PRO A 45 14.62 -3.40 -11.90
N GLN A 46 14.29 -4.68 -12.08
CA GLN A 46 12.89 -5.13 -12.12
C GLN A 46 12.23 -4.96 -10.76
N ARG A 47 12.95 -5.30 -9.68
CA ARG A 47 12.47 -5.07 -8.32
C ARG A 47 12.23 -3.59 -8.01
N ALA A 48 13.07 -2.68 -8.54
CA ALA A 48 12.84 -1.25 -8.39
C ALA A 48 11.62 -0.76 -9.17
N ILE A 49 11.45 -1.22 -10.41
CA ILE A 49 10.26 -0.93 -11.21
C ILE A 49 9.00 -1.41 -10.48
N ASP A 50 9.01 -2.62 -9.95
CA ASP A 50 7.88 -3.19 -9.21
C ASP A 50 7.57 -2.39 -7.95
N LEU A 51 8.59 -1.98 -7.19
CA LEU A 51 8.37 -1.20 -5.97
C LEU A 51 7.87 0.21 -6.28
N ILE A 52 8.41 0.88 -7.30
CA ILE A 52 8.04 2.25 -7.69
C ILE A 52 6.66 2.26 -8.35
N GLY A 53 6.38 1.30 -9.24
CA GLY A 53 5.15 1.22 -10.02
C GLY A 53 3.91 0.80 -9.22
N ARG A 54 4.08 0.24 -8.03
CA ARG A 54 2.95 -0.11 -7.15
C ARG A 54 2.40 1.13 -6.44
N THR A 55 1.15 1.47 -6.69
CA THR A 55 0.44 2.46 -5.85
C THR A 55 0.25 1.86 -4.46
N ALA A 56 0.89 2.46 -3.44
CA ALA A 56 0.69 2.06 -2.06
C ALA A 56 -0.53 2.82 -1.52
N LEU A 57 -1.72 2.30 -1.80
CA LEU A 57 -2.96 2.85 -1.25
C LEU A 57 -3.22 2.19 0.10
N LEU A 58 -3.15 2.99 1.17
CA LEU A 58 -3.59 2.58 2.49
C LEU A 58 -4.99 3.12 2.74
N GLU A 59 -5.91 2.22 3.08
CA GLU A 59 -7.29 2.53 3.42
C GLU A 59 -7.62 2.00 4.81
N PHE A 60 -8.30 2.82 5.61
CA PHE A 60 -8.91 2.38 6.85
C PHE A 60 -10.41 2.20 6.62
N LYS A 61 -10.86 0.96 6.75
CA LYS A 61 -12.27 0.58 6.61
C LYS A 61 -12.81 0.09 7.94
N LEU A 62 -14.06 0.44 8.23
CA LEU A 62 -14.72 0.00 9.45
C LEU A 62 -15.11 -1.47 9.35
N VAL A 63 -14.89 -2.22 10.42
CA VAL A 63 -15.36 -3.60 10.54
C VAL A 63 -16.85 -3.58 10.86
N ASP A 64 -17.64 -4.43 10.19
CA ASP A 64 -19.03 -4.66 10.58
C ASP A 64 -19.09 -5.78 11.63
N GLU A 65 -19.32 -5.39 12.88
CA GLU A 65 -19.44 -6.31 14.01
C GLU A 65 -20.88 -6.78 14.26
N GLN A 66 -21.87 -6.16 13.60
CA GLN A 66 -23.29 -6.45 13.83
C GLN A 66 -23.78 -7.62 12.98
N ARG A 67 -23.08 -7.91 11.86
CA ARG A 67 -23.50 -8.88 10.86
C ARG A 67 -22.56 -10.07 10.81
N SER A 68 -23.11 -11.24 10.51
CA SER A 68 -22.33 -12.48 10.46
C SER A 68 -21.47 -12.55 9.21
N VAL A 69 -20.15 -12.68 9.41
CA VAL A 69 -19.19 -12.99 8.34
C VAL A 69 -19.51 -14.34 7.69
N GLU A 70 -20.01 -15.31 8.45
CA GLU A 70 -20.33 -16.65 7.95
C GLU A 70 -21.50 -16.62 6.95
N GLU A 71 -22.55 -15.86 7.23
CA GLU A 71 -23.66 -15.67 6.29
C GLU A 71 -23.21 -14.89 5.05
N ALA A 72 -22.32 -13.91 5.22
CA ALA A 72 -21.72 -13.20 4.10
C ALA A 72 -20.91 -14.14 3.19
N LEU A 73 -20.12 -15.06 3.77
CA LEU A 73 -19.37 -16.09 3.03
C LEU A 73 -20.27 -17.07 2.29
N LYS A 74 -21.51 -17.29 2.77
CA LYS A 74 -22.56 -18.06 2.05
C LYS A 74 -23.24 -17.27 0.94
N GLY A 75 -22.79 -16.05 0.64
CA GLY A 75 -23.28 -15.19 -0.43
C GLY A 75 -24.28 -14.11 0.00
N ARG A 76 -24.62 -14.02 1.30
CA ARG A 76 -25.55 -13.01 1.83
C ARG A 76 -24.78 -11.79 2.33
N VAL A 77 -24.04 -11.14 1.44
CA VAL A 77 -23.29 -9.93 1.78
C VAL A 77 -24.26 -8.77 1.97
N PRO A 78 -24.30 -8.11 3.15
CA PRO A 78 -25.18 -6.98 3.38
C PRO A 78 -24.82 -5.77 2.51
N ALA A 79 -25.81 -4.93 2.20
CA ALA A 79 -25.59 -3.75 1.39
C ALA A 79 -24.59 -2.78 2.06
N GLY A 80 -23.61 -2.32 1.28
CA GLY A 80 -22.55 -1.41 1.75
C GLY A 80 -21.38 -2.11 2.45
N ASP A 81 -21.39 -3.45 2.51
CA ASP A 81 -20.30 -4.24 3.08
C ASP A 81 -19.59 -5.08 2.00
N LYS A 82 -18.35 -5.45 2.26
CA LYS A 82 -17.52 -6.28 1.38
C LYS A 82 -16.63 -7.20 2.19
N ILE A 83 -16.41 -8.41 1.69
CA ILE A 83 -15.55 -9.41 2.34
C ILE A 83 -14.11 -9.15 1.96
N TYR A 84 -13.26 -8.98 2.98
CA TYR A 84 -11.82 -8.88 2.86
C TYR A 84 -11.16 -10.06 3.57
N TYR A 85 -9.97 -10.45 3.08
CA TYR A 85 -9.21 -11.56 3.67
C TYR A 85 -7.90 -11.02 4.23
N SER A 86 -7.70 -11.18 5.54
CA SER A 86 -6.39 -11.01 6.15
C SER A 86 -5.57 -12.29 5.95
N ARG A 87 -4.30 -12.14 5.57
CA ARG A 87 -3.34 -13.24 5.44
C ARG A 87 -2.28 -13.07 6.53
N LYS A 88 -2.35 -13.89 7.58
CA LYS A 88 -1.33 -13.93 8.64
C LYS A 88 -0.42 -15.13 8.42
N VAL A 89 0.88 -14.87 8.33
CA VAL A 89 1.90 -15.93 8.24
C VAL A 89 2.49 -16.11 9.63
N ASP A 90 2.48 -17.35 10.11
CA ASP A 90 3.19 -17.71 11.32
C ASP A 90 4.70 -17.65 11.06
N PRO A 91 5.47 -16.81 11.79
CA PRO A 91 6.89 -16.59 11.50
C PRO A 91 7.77 -17.80 11.81
N VAL A 92 7.31 -18.75 12.63
CA VAL A 92 8.08 -19.93 13.04
C VAL A 92 7.76 -21.11 12.13
N THR A 93 6.48 -21.35 11.88
CA THR A 93 6.00 -22.54 11.14
C THR A 93 5.76 -22.28 9.66
N GLY A 94 5.72 -21.01 9.22
CA GLY A 94 5.38 -20.62 7.86
C GLY A 94 3.90 -20.83 7.49
N GLN A 95 3.08 -21.31 8.43
CA GLN A 95 1.66 -21.57 8.17
C GLN A 95 0.92 -20.28 7.84
N VAL A 96 0.07 -20.34 6.81
CA VAL A 96 -0.73 -19.20 6.36
C VAL A 96 -2.14 -19.36 6.87
N ARG A 97 -2.57 -18.46 7.76
CA ARG A 97 -3.97 -18.35 8.18
C ARG A 97 -4.66 -17.25 7.38
N ARG A 98 -5.80 -17.59 6.77
CA ARG A 98 -6.68 -16.62 6.10
C ARG A 98 -7.93 -16.41 6.95
N THR A 99 -8.15 -15.18 7.39
CA THR A 99 -9.34 -14.80 8.17
C THR A 99 -10.17 -13.82 7.35
N ALA A 100 -11.46 -14.13 7.19
CA ALA A 100 -12.39 -13.24 6.52
C ALA A 100 -12.89 -12.16 7.49
N TYR A 101 -13.00 -10.94 6.98
CA TYR A 101 -13.59 -9.80 7.67
C TYR A 101 -14.67 -9.19 6.80
N LEU A 102 -15.78 -8.80 7.42
CA LEU A 102 -16.80 -8.00 6.77
C LEU A 102 -16.49 -6.53 7.05
N LEU A 103 -16.13 -5.77 6.02
CA LEU A 103 -15.78 -4.35 6.15
C LEU A 103 -16.77 -3.49 5.40
N LYS A 104 -17.02 -2.27 5.89
CA LYS A 104 -17.74 -1.24 5.15
C LYS A 104 -16.98 -0.91 3.86
N ASP A 105 -17.68 -0.87 2.74
CA ASP A 105 -17.07 -0.61 1.43
C ASP A 105 -16.54 0.83 1.34
N ARG A 106 -17.22 1.78 2.00
CA ARG A 106 -16.81 3.18 2.09
C ARG A 106 -15.56 3.35 2.95
N THR A 107 -14.53 3.92 2.35
CA THR A 107 -13.30 4.36 3.03
C THR A 107 -13.52 5.74 3.63
N LEU A 108 -13.30 5.87 4.95
CA LEU A 108 -13.44 7.14 5.67
C LEU A 108 -12.10 7.83 5.89
N LEU A 109 -11.01 7.07 5.88
CA LEU A 109 -9.65 7.57 6.13
C LEU A 109 -8.67 6.82 5.22
N THR A 110 -7.73 7.56 4.64
CA THR A 110 -6.64 7.03 3.81
C THR A 110 -5.29 7.33 4.45
N GLY A 111 -4.24 6.68 3.96
CA GLY A 111 -2.86 6.95 4.37
C GLY A 111 -2.39 8.39 4.10
N GLU A 112 -3.08 9.17 3.27
CA GLU A 112 -2.74 10.57 2.97
C GLU A 112 -2.83 11.48 4.20
N TYR A 113 -3.58 11.06 5.22
CA TYR A 113 -3.70 11.77 6.50
C TYR A 113 -2.67 11.33 7.54
N LEU A 114 -1.77 10.39 7.22
CA LEU A 114 -0.71 9.95 8.12
C LEU A 114 0.49 10.88 8.02
N THR A 115 0.96 11.38 9.18
CA THR A 115 2.16 12.21 9.25
C THR A 115 3.45 11.39 9.27
N ASN A 116 3.44 10.20 9.87
CA ASN A 116 4.61 9.32 9.97
C ASN A 116 4.19 7.85 10.14
N ALA A 117 5.08 6.92 9.78
CA ALA A 117 4.94 5.48 10.01
C ALA A 117 6.33 4.86 10.22
N GLU A 118 6.55 4.20 11.36
CA GLU A 118 7.83 3.61 11.75
C GLU A 118 7.68 2.14 12.13
N VAL A 119 8.66 1.32 11.78
CA VAL A 119 8.78 -0.05 12.31
C VAL A 119 9.52 0.04 13.64
N ARG A 120 8.88 -0.40 14.72
CA ARG A 120 9.49 -0.57 16.04
C ARG A 120 9.52 -2.05 16.40
N ILE A 121 10.63 -2.50 16.99
CA ILE A 121 10.75 -3.84 17.55
C ILE A 121 10.30 -3.73 19.01
N ASP A 122 9.29 -4.52 19.38
CA ASP A 122 8.82 -4.70 20.75
C ASP A 122 9.55 -5.84 21.47
#